data_AF-A0A1I2RBV5-F1
#
_entry.id   AF-A0A1I2RBV5-F1
#
_cell.length_a   1.000
_cell.length_b   1.000
_cell.length_c   1.000
_cell.angle_alpha   90.00
_cell.angle_beta   90.00
_cell.angle_gamma   90.00
#
_symmetry.space_group_name_H-M   'P 1'
#
loop_
_entity.id
_entity.type
_entity.pdbx_description
1 polymer ?
#
loop_
_entity_poly.entity_id
_entity_poly.type
_entity_poly.pdbx_seq_one_letter_code
_entity_poly.pdbx_strand_id
1 'polypeptide(L)'
;MDMAQSALTQWIEYLLEEKENIPDSSDIKNLKPLKNQFVNLVRAGIRNNRAIRRTVSIPGWLDVKAAEAGISLSKVLQDALKEKLGV
;
A
#
# COMPACT_ATOMS: atom_id res chain seq x y z
N MET A 1 -6.41 17.95 4.59
CA MET A 1 -6.39 16.66 5.30
C MET A 1 -5.27 15.77 4.78
N ASP A 2 -4.95 15.87 3.49
CA ASP A 2 -3.95 15.05 2.80
C ASP A 2 -2.59 14.99 3.51
N MET A 3 -2.06 16.13 3.95
CA MET A 3 -0.80 16.15 4.72
C MET A 3 -0.85 15.29 5.99
N ALA A 4 -1.97 15.32 6.73
CA ALA A 4 -2.14 14.52 7.94
C ALA A 4 -2.31 13.03 7.63
N GLN A 5 -3.03 12.69 6.54
CA GLN A 5 -3.16 11.31 6.08
C GLN A 5 -1.82 10.74 5.61
N SER A 6 -1.05 11.49 4.83
CA SER A 6 0.27 11.09 4.37
C SER A 6 1.25 10.88 5.53
N ALA A 7 1.28 11.81 6.49
CA ALA A 7 2.13 11.68 7.67
C ALA A 7 1.76 10.45 8.51
N LEU A 8 0.47 10.21 8.72
CA LEU A 8 -0.01 9.04 9.46
C LEU A 8 0.31 7.73 8.73
N THR A 9 0.07 7.65 7.41
CA THR A 9 0.41 6.47 6.61
C THR A 9 1.90 6.17 6.68
N GLN A 10 2.76 7.18 6.50
CA GLN A 10 4.21 7.00 6.53
C GLN A 10 4.71 6.56 7.91
N TRP A 11 4.15 7.12 8.98
CA TRP A 11 4.50 6.70 10.35
C TRP A 11 4.13 5.23 10.61
N ILE A 12 2.94 4.81 10.17
CA ILE A 12 2.51 3.42 10.35
C ILE A 12 3.37 2.46 9.49
N GLU A 13 3.74 2.86 8.27
CA GLU A 13 4.66 2.08 7.43
C GLU A 13 6.01 1.88 8.12
N TYR A 14 6.57 2.93 8.71
CA TYR A 14 7.80 2.83 9.51
C TYR A 14 7.67 1.84 10.69
N LEU A 15 6.59 1.94 11.49
CA LEU A 15 6.37 1.02 12.61
C LEU A 15 6.28 -0.44 12.14
N LEU A 16 5.65 -0.69 10.98
CA LEU A 16 5.57 -2.03 10.39
C LEU A 16 6.93 -2.57 9.93
N GLU A 17 7.78 -1.71 9.36
CA GLU A 17 9.13 -2.07 8.92
C GLU A 17 10.03 -2.44 10.11
N GLU A 18 9.98 -1.65 11.18
CA GLU A 18 10.73 -1.89 12.41
C GLU A 18 10.12 -2.97 13.31
N LYS A 19 8.96 -3.52 12.92
CA LYS A 19 8.18 -4.50 13.70
C LYS A 19 7.80 -4.00 15.09
N GLU A 20 7.54 -2.70 15.20
CA GLU A 20 7.01 -2.08 16.40
C GLU A 20 5.49 -2.22 16.47
N ASN A 21 4.93 -2.06 17.67
CA ASN A 21 3.49 -2.11 17.85
C ASN A 21 2.84 -0.82 17.36
N ILE A 22 1.79 -0.96 16.55
CA ILE A 22 0.95 0.17 16.15
C ILE A 22 0.05 0.53 17.33
N PRO A 23 0.04 1.79 17.79
CA PRO A 23 -0.82 2.21 18.89
C PRO A 23 -2.29 2.20 18.48
N ASP A 24 -3.17 1.89 19.43
CA ASP A 24 -4.61 1.95 19.22
C ASP A 24 -5.09 3.39 19.01
N SER A 25 -6.11 3.57 18.18
CA SER A 25 -6.73 4.87 17.95
C SER A 25 -7.45 5.36 19.21
N SER A 26 -7.18 6.61 19.60
CA SER A 26 -7.92 7.28 20.68
C SER A 26 -9.40 7.50 20.32
N ASP A 27 -10.29 7.40 21.33
CA ASP A 27 -11.67 7.84 21.18
C ASP A 27 -11.72 9.38 21.03
N ILE A 28 -12.33 9.84 19.94
CA ILE A 28 -12.51 11.26 19.63
C ILE A 28 -13.22 12.02 20.76
N LYS A 29 -14.10 11.36 21.52
CA LYS A 29 -14.85 11.98 22.63
C LYS A 29 -13.97 12.31 23.84
N ASN A 30 -12.81 11.66 23.96
CA ASN A 30 -11.90 11.87 25.08
C ASN A 30 -10.92 13.04 24.81
N LEU A 31 -10.90 13.59 23.60
CA LEU A 31 -10.01 14.67 23.21
C LEU A 31 -10.62 16.04 23.57
N LYS A 32 -9.88 16.84 24.34
CA LYS A 32 -10.27 18.22 24.72
C LYS A 32 -9.43 19.23 23.94
N PRO A 33 -9.97 19.82 22.84
CA PRO A 33 -9.23 20.83 22.09
C PRO A 33 -9.08 22.12 22.90
N LEU A 34 -7.95 22.81 22.72
CA LEU A 34 -7.76 24.16 23.26
C LEU A 34 -8.51 25.20 22.40
N LYS A 35 -8.48 26.46 22.84
CA LYS A 35 -9.05 27.57 22.07
C LYS A 35 -8.43 27.61 20.66
N ASN A 36 -9.26 27.77 19.63
CA ASN A 36 -8.90 27.72 18.21
C ASN A 36 -8.37 26.35 17.69
N GLN A 37 -8.71 25.24 18.33
CA GLN A 37 -8.43 23.90 17.80
C GLN A 37 -9.74 23.14 17.52
N PHE A 38 -9.67 22.19 16.59
CA PHE A 38 -10.77 21.25 16.31
C PHE A 38 -10.21 19.84 16.18
N VAL A 39 -11.06 18.85 16.42
CA VAL A 39 -10.70 17.43 16.34
C VAL A 39 -11.36 16.82 15.12
N ASN A 40 -10.62 15.97 14.39
CA ASN A 40 -11.15 15.28 13.21
C ASN A 40 -10.52 13.89 13.07
N LEU A 41 -11.21 12.99 12.36
CA LEU A 41 -10.71 11.66 12.06
C LEU A 41 -9.81 11.70 10.82
N VAL A 42 -8.68 11.01 10.90
CA VAL A 42 -7.73 10.85 9.79
C VAL A 42 -7.64 9.37 9.46
N ARG A 43 -7.84 9.03 8.19
CA ARG A 43 -7.72 7.66 7.68
C ARG A 43 -6.34 7.47 7.07
N ALA A 44 -5.64 6.41 7.47
CA ALA A 44 -4.48 5.90 6.76
C ALA A 44 -4.84 4.56 6.08
N GLY A 45 -4.39 4.40 4.83
CA GLY A 45 -4.54 3.16 4.08
C GLY A 45 -3.18 2.51 3.92
N ILE A 46 -2.90 1.48 4.71
CA ILE A 46 -1.63 0.76 4.64
C ILE A 46 -1.70 -0.19 3.46
N ARG A 47 -0.82 -0.02 2.47
CA ARG A 47 -0.65 -0.98 1.37
C ARG A 47 0.76 -1.55 1.49
N ASN A 48 0.87 -2.87 1.62
CA ASN A 48 2.17 -3.51 1.58
C ASN A 48 2.69 -3.50 0.12
N ASN A 49 3.43 -2.45 -0.23
CA ASN A 49 3.99 -2.26 -1.57
C ASN A 49 5.31 -3.03 -1.78
N ARG A 50 5.73 -3.88 -0.82
CA ARG A 50 6.93 -4.68 -0.99
C ARG A 50 6.80 -5.59 -2.20
N ALA A 51 7.71 -5.46 -3.16
CA ALA A 51 7.78 -6.37 -4.29
C ALA A 51 8.13 -7.78 -3.81
N ILE A 52 7.25 -8.74 -4.09
CA ILE A 52 7.48 -10.15 -3.79
C ILE A 52 7.77 -10.88 -5.09
N ARG A 53 8.94 -11.52 -5.19
CA ARG A 53 9.28 -12.36 -6.34
C ARG A 53 8.54 -13.69 -6.24
N ARG A 54 7.86 -14.07 -7.32
CA ARG A 54 7.20 -15.37 -7.47
C ARG A 54 7.67 -16.00 -8.78
N THR A 55 7.95 -17.31 -8.74
CA THR A 55 8.26 -18.09 -9.94
C THR A 55 6.97 -18.59 -10.55
N VAL A 56 6.75 -18.30 -11.83
CA VAL A 56 5.58 -18.75 -12.59
C VAL A 56 6.04 -19.55 -13.82
N SER A 57 5.22 -20.49 -14.27
CA SER A 57 5.49 -21.26 -15.49
C SER A 57 4.67 -20.72 -16.65
N ILE A 58 5.33 -20.45 -17.78
CA ILE A 58 4.70 -20.02 -19.03
C ILE A 58 5.28 -20.84 -20.19
N PRO A 59 4.56 -20.99 -21.32
CA PRO A 59 5.11 -21.63 -22.50
C PRO A 59 6.37 -20.91 -23.01
N GLY A 60 7.41 -21.65 -23.40
CA GLY A 60 8.69 -21.07 -23.82
C GLY A 60 8.58 -20.10 -25.00
N TRP A 61 7.69 -20.37 -25.96
CA TRP A 61 7.45 -19.46 -27.10
C TRP A 61 6.89 -18.10 -26.68
N LEU A 62 6.19 -18.03 -25.53
CA LEU A 62 5.59 -16.80 -25.03
C LEU A 62 6.64 -15.93 -24.32
N ASP A 63 7.57 -16.56 -23.60
CA ASP A 63 8.70 -15.88 -22.97
C ASP A 63 9.58 -15.17 -24.02
N VAL A 64 9.92 -15.89 -25.10
CA VAL A 64 10.69 -15.33 -26.22
C VAL A 64 9.98 -14.13 -26.84
N LYS A 65 8.69 -14.25 -27.18
CA LYS A 65 7.90 -13.13 -27.72
C LYS A 65 7.82 -11.94 -26.78
N ALA A 66 7.69 -12.17 -25.47
CA ALA A 66 7.65 -11.10 -24.48
C ALA A 66 8.99 -10.37 -24.41
N ALA A 67 10.10 -11.10 -24.45
CA ALA A 67 11.45 -10.52 -24.44
C ALA A 67 11.72 -9.68 -25.71
N GLU A 68 11.39 -10.20 -26.90
CA GLU A 68 11.53 -9.49 -28.18
C GLU A 68 10.71 -8.20 -28.23
N ALA A 69 9.51 -8.21 -27.63
CA ALA A 69 8.64 -7.06 -27.55
C ALA A 69 8.98 -6.09 -26.39
N GLY A 70 10.00 -6.38 -25.57
CA GLY A 70 10.36 -5.57 -24.40
C GLY A 70 9.28 -5.53 -23.31
N ILE A 71 8.43 -6.56 -23.23
CA ILE A 71 7.31 -6.63 -22.29
C ILE A 71 7.79 -7.13 -20.93
N SER A 72 7.45 -6.39 -19.87
CA SER A 72 7.70 -6.83 -18.50
C SER A 72 6.65 -7.85 -18.04
N LEU A 73 7.06 -9.12 -17.88
CA LEU A 73 6.20 -10.18 -17.35
C LEU A 73 5.62 -9.84 -15.98
N SER A 74 6.42 -9.22 -15.10
CA SER A 74 5.97 -8.77 -13.78
C SER A 74 4.84 -7.75 -13.86
N LYS A 75 4.91 -6.81 -14.80
CA LYS A 75 3.87 -5.79 -14.99
C LYS A 75 2.59 -6.41 -15.54
N VAL A 76 2.71 -7.24 -16.57
CA VAL A 76 1.57 -7.95 -17.16
C VAL A 76 0.85 -8.79 -16.12
N LEU A 77 1.59 -9.52 -15.28
CA LEU A 77 0.99 -10.31 -14.21
C LEU A 77 0.25 -9.44 -13.18
N GLN A 78 0.84 -8.32 -12.76
CA GLN A 78 0.20 -7.40 -11.82
C GLN A 78 -1.08 -6.80 -12.39
N ASP A 79 -1.05 -6.34 -13.63
CA ASP A 79 -2.20 -5.71 -14.29
C ASP A 79 -3.34 -6.73 -14.49
N ALA A 80 -3.02 -7.95 -14.93
CA ALA A 80 -4.01 -9.03 -15.08
C ALA A 80 -4.62 -9.47 -13.74
N LEU A 81 -3.83 -9.47 -12.65
CA LEU A 81 -4.35 -9.79 -11.31
C LEU A 81 -5.28 -8.68 -10.80
N LYS A 82 -4.91 -7.41 -10.97
CA LYS A 82 -5.76 -6.27 -10.62
C LYS A 82 -7.10 -6.31 -11.33
N GLU A 83 -7.07 -6.56 -12.64
CA GLU A 83 -8.28 -6.71 -13.45
C GLU A 83 -9.18 -7.85 -12.94
N LYS A 84 -8.60 -9.03 -12.67
CA LYS A 84 -9.34 -10.20 -12.17
C LYS A 84 -9.92 -10.03 -10.77
N LEU A 85 -9.25 -9.24 -9.92
CA LEU A 85 -9.63 -9.03 -8.52
C LEU A 85 -10.44 -7.75 -8.31
N GLY A 86 -10.52 -6.87 -9.31
CA GLY A 86 -11.22 -5.59 -9.22
C GLY A 86 -10.54 -4.58 -8.29
N VAL A 87 -9.20 -4.55 -8.25
CA VAL A 87 -8.39 -3.71 -7.34
C VAL A 87 -7.42 -2.77 -8.04
#